data_AF-A0A286H2P2-F1
#
_entry.id   AF-A0A286H2P2-F1
#
_cell.length_a   1.000
_cell.length_b   1.000
_cell.length_c   1.000
_cell.angle_alpha   90.00
_cell.angle_beta   90.00
_cell.angle_gamma   90.00
#
_symmetry.space_group_name_H-M   'P 1'
#
loop_
_entity.id
_entity.type
_entity.pdbx_description
1 polymer ?
#
loop_
_entity_poly.entity_id
_entity_poly.type
_entity_poly.pdbx_seq_one_letter_code
_entity_poly.pdbx_strand_id
1 'polypeptide(L)'
;MTLRKSHRRITASAMAGFSPSTGARLEADPRLPSQKKAERRHGGGKPDPLEGIWDSDVVPMLEAAPALRPVTILHELCRRYPDRDIMAARRTIERRVTHWKALHGPER
;
A
#
# COMPACT_ATOMS: atom_id res chain seq x y z
N MET A 1 -29.46 -11.77 -19.89
CA MET A 1 -28.34 -12.73 -19.84
C MET A 1 -28.87 -14.15 -19.68
N THR A 2 -29.14 -14.84 -20.79
CA THR A 2 -29.83 -16.15 -20.80
C THR A 2 -28.91 -17.34 -21.11
N LEU A 3 -27.62 -17.09 -21.33
CA LEU A 3 -26.62 -18.10 -21.72
C LEU A 3 -26.33 -19.15 -20.63
N ARG A 4 -26.78 -18.91 -19.39
CA ARG A 4 -26.61 -19.82 -18.25
C ARG A 4 -27.52 -21.07 -18.28
N LYS A 5 -28.54 -21.10 -19.14
CA LYS A 5 -29.52 -22.21 -19.18
C LYS A 5 -29.24 -23.28 -20.25
N SER A 6 -28.31 -23.06 -21.18
CA SER A 6 -28.23 -23.88 -22.40
C SER A 6 -26.88 -24.56 -22.67
N HIS A 7 -25.81 -24.20 -21.95
CA HIS A 7 -24.47 -24.69 -22.28
C HIS A 7 -23.73 -25.23 -21.06
N ARG A 8 -23.01 -26.34 -21.24
CA ARG A 8 -22.05 -26.83 -20.24
C ARG A 8 -21.00 -25.76 -19.97
N ARG A 9 -20.55 -25.66 -18.72
CA ARG A 9 -19.56 -24.68 -18.24
C ARG A 9 -18.35 -24.50 -19.16
N ILE A 10 -17.81 -25.60 -19.70
CA ILE A 10 -16.66 -25.57 -20.61
C ILE A 10 -16.98 -24.76 -21.86
N THR A 11 -18.12 -25.06 -22.51
CA THR A 11 -18.61 -24.36 -23.70
C THR A 11 -18.91 -22.89 -23.39
N ALA A 12 -19.56 -22.61 -22.27
CA ALA A 12 -19.82 -21.23 -21.84
C ALA A 12 -18.53 -20.43 -21.59
N SER A 13 -17.51 -21.06 -21.00
CA SER A 13 -16.21 -20.44 -20.75
C SER A 13 -15.47 -20.15 -22.04
N ALA A 14 -15.46 -21.11 -22.97
CA ALA A 14 -14.86 -20.95 -24.29
C ALA A 14 -15.54 -19.82 -25.08
N MET A 15 -16.88 -19.78 -25.09
CA MET A 15 -17.65 -18.69 -25.73
C MET A 15 -17.35 -17.33 -25.11
N ALA A 16 -17.11 -17.28 -23.80
CA ALA A 16 -16.80 -16.05 -23.08
C ALA A 16 -15.29 -15.69 -23.10
N GLY A 17 -14.45 -16.47 -23.79
CA GLY A 17 -13.03 -16.16 -24.00
C GLY A 17 -12.13 -16.44 -22.80
N PHE A 18 -12.54 -17.28 -21.85
CA PHE A 18 -11.71 -17.63 -20.69
C PHE A 18 -11.62 -19.15 -20.46
N SER A 19 -10.60 -19.54 -19.68
CA SER A 19 -10.35 -20.96 -19.39
C SER A 19 -11.51 -21.61 -18.62
N PRO A 20 -11.72 -22.94 -18.75
CA PRO A 20 -12.72 -23.66 -17.95
C PRO A 20 -12.52 -23.48 -16.44
N SER A 21 -11.27 -23.35 -16.00
CA SER A 21 -10.92 -23.07 -14.59
C SER A 21 -11.39 -21.69 -14.13
N THR A 22 -11.34 -20.68 -15.00
CA THR A 22 -11.88 -19.34 -14.72
C THR A 22 -13.40 -19.38 -14.65
N GLY A 23 -14.06 -20.11 -15.56
CA GLY A 23 -15.51 -20.33 -15.50
C GLY A 23 -15.95 -21.02 -14.21
N ALA A 24 -15.22 -22.04 -13.75
CA ALA A 24 -15.48 -22.70 -12.47
C ALA A 24 -15.35 -21.74 -11.27
N ARG A 25 -14.35 -20.85 -11.27
CA ARG A 25 -14.18 -19.83 -10.22
C ARG A 25 -15.30 -18.80 -10.21
N LEU A 26 -15.82 -18.43 -11.38
CA LEU A 26 -16.95 -17.50 -11.52
C LEU A 26 -18.28 -18.14 -11.15
N GLU A 27 -18.46 -19.45 -11.38
CA GLU A 27 -19.62 -20.17 -10.86
C GLU A 27 -19.59 -20.33 -9.34
N ALA A 28 -18.44 -20.68 -8.78
CA ALA A 28 -18.25 -20.87 -7.34
C ALA A 28 -18.38 -19.54 -6.55
N ASP A 29 -17.92 -18.44 -7.13
CA ASP A 29 -18.10 -17.09 -6.56
C ASP A 29 -18.55 -16.11 -7.67
N PRO A 30 -19.87 -15.86 -7.79
CA PRO A 30 -20.45 -15.02 -8.85
C PRO A 30 -20.26 -13.52 -8.62
N ARG A 31 -19.58 -13.10 -7.54
CA ARG A 31 -19.26 -11.69 -7.31
C ARG A 31 -18.28 -11.18 -8.37
N LEU A 32 -18.45 -9.92 -8.76
CA LEU A 32 -17.52 -9.26 -9.69
C LEU A 32 -16.14 -9.07 -9.05
N PRO A 33 -15.04 -9.02 -9.83
CA PRO A 33 -13.71 -8.74 -9.31
C PRO A 33 -13.62 -7.46 -8.46
N SER A 34 -14.43 -6.44 -8.76
CA SER A 34 -14.53 -5.19 -8.00
C SER A 34 -15.29 -5.32 -6.68
N GLN A 35 -16.18 -6.32 -6.56
CA GLN A 35 -16.98 -6.62 -5.37
C GLN A 35 -16.34 -7.69 -4.49
N LYS A 36 -15.39 -8.45 -5.04
CA LYS A 36 -14.46 -9.22 -4.24
C LYS A 36 -13.63 -8.19 -3.49
N LYS A 37 -14.00 -7.94 -2.23
CA LYS A 37 -13.17 -7.19 -1.29
C LYS A 37 -11.76 -7.74 -1.48
N ALA A 38 -10.88 -6.95 -2.07
CA ALA A 38 -9.48 -7.28 -2.07
C ALA A 38 -9.11 -7.22 -0.59
N GLU A 39 -9.20 -8.36 0.12
CA GLU A 39 -8.19 -8.64 1.12
C GLU A 39 -6.90 -8.34 0.40
N ARG A 40 -6.33 -7.18 0.75
CA ARG A 40 -5.30 -6.54 -0.05
C ARG A 40 -4.30 -7.66 -0.37
N ARG A 41 -3.95 -7.87 -1.64
CA ARG A 41 -2.77 -8.68 -1.96
C ARG A 41 -1.51 -8.13 -1.28
N HIS A 42 -1.59 -6.88 -0.80
CA HIS A 42 -0.69 -6.20 0.14
C HIS A 42 -1.08 -6.38 1.62
N GLY A 43 -1.65 -7.52 1.99
CA GLY A 43 -2.02 -7.89 3.37
C GLY A 43 -0.89 -8.64 4.08
N GLY A 44 0.36 -8.40 3.69
CA GLY A 44 1.56 -8.99 4.27
C GLY A 44 2.74 -8.04 4.20
N GLY A 45 2.49 -6.72 4.25
CA GLY A 45 3.57 -5.76 4.45
C GLY A 45 4.12 -5.91 5.87
N LYS A 46 5.44 -5.91 6.03
CA LYS A 46 6.10 -5.74 7.33
C LYS A 46 5.46 -4.52 8.03
N PRO A 47 5.16 -4.58 9.35
CA PRO A 47 4.63 -3.43 10.08
C PRO A 47 5.49 -2.19 9.80
N ASP A 48 4.85 -1.04 9.68
CA ASP A 48 5.54 0.19 9.31
C ASP A 48 6.64 0.48 10.36
N PRO A 49 7.92 0.49 9.98
CA PRO A 49 9.01 0.72 10.91
C PRO A 49 8.95 2.11 11.56
N LEU A 50 8.19 3.04 10.96
CA LEU A 50 8.01 4.41 11.43
C LEU A 50 6.73 4.62 12.26
N GLU A 51 5.94 3.56 12.48
CA GLU A 51 4.72 3.66 13.27
C GLU A 51 5.04 4.06 14.71
N GLY A 52 4.31 5.04 15.24
CA GLY A 52 4.54 5.64 16.55
C GLY A 52 5.67 6.68 16.59
N ILE A 53 6.77 6.50 15.84
CA ILE A 53 7.91 7.44 15.86
C ILE A 53 7.73 8.65 14.94
N TRP A 54 6.86 8.54 13.92
CA TRP A 54 6.64 9.64 12.98
C TRP A 54 6.08 10.89 13.68
N ASP A 55 4.96 10.74 14.39
CA ASP A 55 4.30 11.86 15.06
C ASP A 55 5.04 12.30 16.33
N SER A 56 5.73 11.37 17.02
CA SER A 56 6.46 11.70 18.27
C SER A 56 7.78 12.42 18.03
N ASP A 57 8.53 12.05 16.99
CA ASP A 57 9.90 12.54 16.79
C ASP A 57 10.07 13.29 15.47
N VAL A 58 9.56 12.75 14.37
CA VAL A 58 9.82 13.32 13.05
C VAL A 58 9.07 14.63 12.83
N VAL A 59 7.79 14.69 13.21
CA VAL A 59 6.98 15.92 13.08
C VAL A 59 7.58 17.07 13.91
N PRO A 60 7.90 16.92 15.22
CA PRO A 60 8.54 17.98 15.98
C PRO A 60 9.90 18.44 15.42
N MET A 61 10.71 17.51 14.88
CA MET A 61 11.96 17.89 14.20
C MET A 61 11.70 18.78 12.99
N LEU A 62 10.69 18.44 12.18
CA LEU A 62 10.32 19.19 10.98
C LEU A 62 9.71 20.56 11.31
N GLU A 63 8.92 20.65 12.37
CA GLU A 63 8.36 21.92 12.87
C GLU A 63 9.46 22.85 13.41
N ALA A 64 10.38 22.31 14.21
CA ALA A 64 11.50 23.09 14.76
C ALA A 64 12.48 23.56 13.67
N ALA A 65 12.69 22.74 12.63
CA ALA A 65 13.61 23.05 11.54
C ALA A 65 13.09 22.54 10.18
N PRO A 66 12.23 23.31 9.50
CA PRO A 66 11.64 22.92 8.20
C PRO A 66 12.68 22.72 7.09
N ALA A 67 13.88 23.29 7.22
CA ALA A 67 14.99 23.13 6.30
C ALA A 67 15.68 21.75 6.39
N LEU A 68 15.37 20.93 7.41
CA LEU A 68 16.00 19.62 7.59
C LEU A 68 15.83 18.73 6.37
N ARG A 69 16.93 18.08 5.98
CA ARG A 69 16.92 17.10 4.89
C ARG A 69 16.38 15.76 5.40
N PRO A 70 15.60 15.02 4.60
CA PRO A 70 15.10 13.71 5.01
C PRO A 70 16.20 12.73 5.43
N VAL A 71 17.38 12.79 4.80
CA VAL A 71 18.55 11.97 5.18
C VAL A 71 19.08 12.29 6.58
N THR A 72 19.01 13.56 7.00
CA THR A 72 19.43 13.98 8.34
C THR A 72 18.47 13.41 9.39
N ILE A 73 17.17 13.43 9.11
CA ILE A 73 16.15 12.82 9.98
C ILE A 73 16.37 11.30 10.05
N LEU A 74 16.62 10.64 8.92
CA LEU A 74 16.93 9.21 8.91
C LEU A 74 18.13 8.87 9.81
N HIS A 75 19.23 9.61 9.70
CA HIS A 75 20.42 9.38 10.52
C HIS A 75 20.14 9.58 12.01
N GLU A 76 19.39 10.62 12.37
CA GLU A 76 19.01 10.87 13.75
C GLU A 76 18.09 9.77 14.30
N LEU A 77 17.14 9.27 13.50
CA LEU A 77 16.30 8.14 13.90
C LEU A 77 17.11 6.86 14.09
N CYS A 78 18.06 6.55 13.21
CA CYS A 78 18.95 5.39 13.37
C CYS A 78 19.82 5.50 14.64
N ARG A 79 20.20 6.73 15.03
CA ARG A 79 20.94 6.98 16.27
C ARG A 79 20.07 6.82 17.51
N ARG A 80 18.82 7.29 17.48
CA ARG A 80 17.87 7.20 18.61
C ARG A 80 17.32 5.79 18.82
N TYR A 81 17.15 5.04 17.73
CA TYR A 81 16.56 3.71 17.73
C TYR A 81 17.48 2.69 17.05
N PRO A 82 18.64 2.38 17.64
CA PRO A 82 19.58 1.42 17.06
C PRO A 82 19.01 0.00 16.93
N ASP A 83 18.03 -0.34 17.78
CA ASP A 83 17.36 -1.65 17.77
C ASP A 83 16.31 -1.80 16.66
N ARG A 84 16.01 -0.71 15.93
CA ARG A 84 15.04 -0.71 14.83
C ARG A 84 15.76 -0.58 13.49
N ASP A 85 15.39 -1.43 12.52
CA ASP A 85 15.87 -1.32 11.14
C ASP A 85 15.14 -0.18 10.39
N ILE A 86 15.50 1.06 10.73
CA ILE A 86 14.94 2.27 10.13
C ILE A 86 15.61 2.59 8.79
N MET A 87 16.82 2.07 8.55
CA MET A 87 17.54 2.27 7.28
C MET A 87 16.75 1.73 6.08
N ALA A 88 16.07 0.60 6.23
CA ALA A 88 15.17 0.06 5.21
C ALA A 88 14.01 1.03 4.86
N ALA A 89 13.64 1.94 5.76
CA ALA A 89 12.56 2.90 5.60
C ALA A 89 12.97 4.22 4.93
N ARG A 90 14.21 4.35 4.43
CA ARG A 90 14.73 5.59 3.83
C ARG A 90 13.77 6.24 2.82
N ARG A 91 13.27 5.47 1.84
CA ARG A 91 12.32 6.00 0.84
C ARG A 91 11.00 6.43 1.45
N THR A 92 10.54 5.74 2.49
CA THR A 92 9.31 6.11 3.22
C THR A 92 9.50 7.45 3.91
N ILE A 93 10.63 7.68 4.58
CA ILE A 93 10.96 8.95 5.21
C ILE A 93 11.03 10.07 4.15
N GLU A 94 11.81 9.88 3.09
CA GLU A 94 11.94 10.88 2.01
C GLU A 94 10.58 11.28 1.45
N ARG A 95 9.69 10.32 1.18
CA ARG A 95 8.35 10.58 0.68
C ARG A 95 7.48 11.30 1.70
N ARG A 96 7.44 10.84 2.94
CA ARG A 96 6.61 11.45 3.99
C ARG A 96 7.07 12.86 4.34
N VAL A 97 8.38 13.11 4.40
CA VAL A 97 8.93 14.45 4.64
C VAL A 97 8.58 15.39 3.48
N THR A 98 8.73 14.94 2.23
CA THR A 98 8.36 15.74 1.05
C THR A 98 6.87 16.10 1.07
N HIS A 99 6.02 15.11 1.38
CA HIS A 99 4.58 15.33 1.51
C HIS A 99 4.23 16.28 2.65
N TRP A 100 4.84 16.09 3.82
CA TRP A 100 4.62 16.96 4.98
C TRP A 100 5.00 18.41 4.66
N LYS A 101 6.16 18.62 4.01
CA LYS A 101 6.59 19.96 3.59
C LYS A 101 5.68 20.58 2.52
N ALA A 102 5.06 19.77 1.66
CA ALA A 102 4.08 20.29 0.72
C ALA A 102 2.78 20.73 1.40
N LEU A 103 2.43 20.12 2.55
CA LEU A 103 1.24 20.46 3.32
C LEU A 103 1.45 21.59 4.34
N HIS A 104 2.65 21.69 4.92
CA HIS A 104 2.97 22.59 6.04
C HIS A 104 4.06 23.62 5.71
N GLY A 105 4.67 23.53 4.53
CA GLY A 105 5.64 24.52 4.10
C GLY A 105 4.95 25.88 3.90
N PRO A 106 5.67 27.00 4.08
CA PRO A 106 5.16 28.29 3.67
C PRO A 106 4.78 28.19 2.19
N GLU A 107 3.54 28.58 1.86
CA GLU A 107 3.11 28.72 0.47
C GLU A 107 4.23 29.45 -0.28
N ARG A 108 4.79 28.78 -1.30
CA ARG A 108 5.77 29.40 -2.17
C ARG A 108 5.08 30.37 -3.11
#